data_AF-A0A7Y3EPF4-F1
#
_entry.id   AF-A0A7Y3EPF4-F1
#
_cell.length_a   1.000
_cell.length_b   1.000
_cell.length_c   1.000
_cell.angle_alpha   90.00
_cell.angle_beta   90.00
_cell.angle_gamma   90.00
#
_symmetry.space_group_name_H-M   'P 1'
#
loop_
_entity.id
_entity.type
_entity.pdbx_description
1 polymer ?
#
loop_
_entity_poly.entity_id
_entity_poly.type
_entity_poly.pdbx_seq_one_letter_code
_entity_poly.pdbx_strand_id
1 'polypeptide(L)'
;MHKLICLLLLPCLAWSQSNTEIFLFDLDRSAGNFELSVYRNISNNDGYDNQPSFLDDKTIVFSSTRKGQTDIARYDISYDVKSWLNFTEGSEYSPLKIP
;
A
#
# COMPACT_ATOMS: atom_id res chain seq x y z
N MET A 1 32.94 -9.22 29.28
CA MET A 1 31.50 -9.29 29.60
C MET A 1 30.76 -8.01 29.21
N HIS A 2 31.14 -6.83 29.70
CA HIS A 2 30.51 -5.54 29.31
C HIS A 2 30.42 -5.29 27.79
N LYS A 3 31.50 -5.53 27.03
CA LYS A 3 31.49 -5.38 25.56
C LYS A 3 30.53 -6.34 24.84
N LEU A 4 30.31 -7.53 25.41
CA LEU A 4 29.39 -8.53 24.88
C LEU A 4 27.93 -8.14 25.14
N ILE A 5 27.67 -7.53 26.31
CA ILE A 5 26.36 -6.97 26.67
C ILE A 5 26.01 -5.80 25.75
N CYS A 6 26.95 -4.92 25.43
CA CYS A 6 26.72 -3.84 24.46
C CYS A 6 26.39 -4.38 23.06
N LEU A 7 27.05 -5.46 22.61
CA LEU A 7 26.77 -6.09 21.32
C LEU A 7 25.37 -6.70 21.24
N LEU A 8 24.85 -7.23 22.35
CA LEU A 8 23.50 -7.80 22.44
C LEU A 8 22.38 -6.75 22.44
N LEU A 9 22.68 -5.50 22.78
CA LEU A 9 21.71 -4.40 22.84
C LEU A 9 21.62 -3.58 21.54
N LEU A 10 22.52 -3.80 20.57
CA LEU A 10 22.49 -3.15 19.26
C LEU A 10 21.15 -3.26 18.50
N PRO A 11 20.43 -4.41 18.47
CA PRO A 11 19.20 -4.52 17.69
C PRO A 11 18.03 -3.70 18.29
N CYS A 12 18.11 -3.28 19.55
CA CYS A 12 17.09 -2.39 20.16
C CYS A 12 17.10 -0.98 19.57
N LEU A 13 18.14 -0.61 18.81
CA LEU A 13 18.25 0.67 18.12
C LEU A 13 17.77 0.58 16.65
N ALA A 14 17.39 -0.60 16.18
CA ALA A 14 16.89 -0.75 14.82
C ALA A 14 15.42 -0.31 14.75
N TRP A 15 15.13 0.66 13.89
CA TRP A 15 13.76 0.96 13.47
C TRP A 15 13.37 0.04 12.32
N SER A 16 12.19 -0.57 12.41
CA SER A 16 11.65 -1.36 11.30
C SER A 16 11.26 -0.47 10.12
N GLN A 17 11.06 -1.08 8.95
CA GLN A 17 10.53 -0.38 7.78
C GLN A 17 9.17 0.24 8.13
N SER A 18 8.98 1.50 7.73
CA SER A 18 7.69 2.17 7.85
C SER A 18 6.65 1.49 6.98
N ASN A 19 5.38 1.60 7.38
CA ASN A 19 4.28 1.17 6.55
C ASN A 19 4.31 1.88 5.19
N THR A 20 4.00 1.12 4.14
CA THR A 20 3.94 1.60 2.76
C THR A 20 2.56 2.17 2.45
N GLU A 21 2.49 3.06 1.47
CA GLU A 21 1.27 3.74 1.06
C GLU A 21 1.16 3.72 -0.48
N ILE A 22 -0.05 3.84 -0.98
CA ILE A 22 -0.40 3.83 -2.40
C ILE A 22 -0.82 5.24 -2.81
N PHE A 23 -0.06 5.82 -3.74
CA PHE A 23 -0.33 7.14 -4.28
C PHE A 23 -0.85 7.03 -5.71
N LEU A 24 -1.92 7.76 -6.01
CA LEU A 24 -2.49 7.94 -7.33
C LEU A 24 -2.23 9.37 -7.80
N PHE A 25 -1.86 9.53 -9.08
CA PHE A 25 -1.66 10.81 -9.73
C PHE A 25 -2.04 10.70 -11.20
N ASP A 26 -2.40 11.82 -11.79
CA ASP A 26 -2.60 11.97 -13.22
C ASP A 26 -1.23 12.23 -13.87
N LEU A 27 -0.96 11.55 -14.98
CA LEU A 27 0.28 11.66 -15.74
C LEU A 27 -0.02 12.20 -17.14
N ASP A 28 0.38 13.45 -17.37
CA ASP A 28 0.26 14.11 -18.67
C ASP A 28 1.61 14.17 -19.38
N ARG A 29 1.57 14.15 -20.72
CA ARG A 29 2.75 14.33 -21.56
C ARG A 29 2.56 15.52 -22.48
N SER A 30 3.25 16.62 -22.17
CA SER A 30 3.20 17.86 -22.96
C SER A 30 4.60 18.25 -23.44
N ALA A 31 4.73 18.55 -24.73
CA ALA A 31 5.98 19.00 -25.36
C ALA A 31 7.22 18.11 -25.05
N GLY A 32 7.02 16.81 -24.87
CA GLY A 32 8.09 15.85 -24.57
C GLY A 32 8.44 15.71 -23.07
N ASN A 33 7.84 16.52 -22.20
CA ASN A 33 7.99 16.42 -20.74
C ASN A 33 6.82 15.64 -20.12
N PHE A 34 7.08 15.04 -18.96
CA PHE A 34 6.04 14.46 -18.11
C PHE A 34 5.62 15.45 -17.04
N GLU A 35 4.33 15.66 -16.90
CA GLU A 35 3.72 16.46 -15.85
C GLU A 35 2.87 15.54 -14.97
N LEU A 36 3.02 15.68 -13.66
CA LEU A 36 2.26 14.93 -12.66
C LEU A 36 1.28 15.89 -11.99
N SER A 37 0.02 15.48 -11.86
CA SER A 37 -1.00 16.28 -11.19
C SER A 37 -1.94 15.41 -10.36
N VAL A 38 -2.84 16.03 -9.58
CA VAL A 38 -3.88 15.34 -8.78
C VAL A 38 -3.32 14.23 -7.87
N TYR A 39 -2.34 14.57 -7.05
CA TYR A 39 -1.72 13.64 -6.10
C TYR A 39 -2.68 13.25 -4.97
N ARG A 40 -2.94 11.96 -4.80
CA ARG A 40 -3.83 11.40 -3.77
C ARG A 40 -3.17 10.20 -3.09
N ASN A 41 -3.18 10.16 -1.76
CA ASN A 41 -2.94 8.92 -1.02
C ASN A 41 -4.26 8.14 -0.96
N ILE A 42 -4.35 7.02 -1.67
CA ILE A 42 -5.59 6.23 -1.79
C ILE A 42 -5.68 5.09 -0.78
N SER A 43 -4.57 4.72 -0.13
CA SER A 43 -4.58 3.79 1.00
C SER A 43 -4.89 4.51 2.30
N ASN A 44 -4.17 5.58 2.62
CA ASN A 44 -4.32 6.40 3.83
C ASN A 44 -4.60 5.52 5.07
N ASN A 45 -3.64 4.68 5.44
CA ASN A 45 -3.85 3.61 6.39
C ASN A 45 -2.61 3.40 7.27
N ASP A 46 -2.82 3.26 8.57
CA ASP A 46 -1.72 3.07 9.52
C ASP A 46 -1.01 1.70 9.38
N GLY A 47 -1.39 0.86 8.41
CA GLY A 47 -0.93 -0.52 8.24
C GLY A 47 -0.20 -0.76 6.91
N TYR A 48 0.03 -2.03 6.57
CA TYR A 48 0.70 -2.37 5.32
C TYR A 48 -0.22 -2.12 4.13
N ASP A 49 0.25 -1.35 3.14
CA ASP A 49 -0.45 -1.18 1.85
C ASP A 49 0.52 -1.37 0.68
N ASN A 50 0.23 -2.32 -0.22
CA ASN A 50 1.16 -2.66 -1.30
C ASN A 50 0.52 -3.31 -2.53
N GLN A 51 1.33 -3.43 -3.58
CA GLN A 51 1.07 -4.14 -4.83
C GLN A 51 -0.24 -3.69 -5.52
N PRO A 52 -0.39 -2.39 -5.84
CA PRO A 52 -1.59 -1.92 -6.50
C PRO A 52 -1.71 -2.51 -7.91
N SER A 53 -2.94 -2.78 -8.33
CA SER A 53 -3.28 -3.24 -9.67
C SER A 53 -4.53 -2.54 -10.18
N PHE A 54 -4.52 -2.10 -11.43
CA PHE A 54 -5.71 -1.61 -12.10
C PHE A 54 -6.56 -2.80 -12.55
N LEU A 55 -7.78 -2.90 -12.03
CA LEU A 55 -8.76 -3.89 -12.48
C LEU A 55 -9.43 -3.46 -13.79
N ASP A 56 -9.65 -2.14 -13.91
CA ASP A 56 -10.17 -1.40 -15.05
C ASP A 56 -9.76 0.09 -14.94
N ASP A 57 -10.23 0.94 -15.85
CA ASP A 57 -9.89 2.38 -15.92
C ASP A 57 -10.26 3.18 -14.66
N LYS A 58 -11.14 2.66 -13.80
CA LYS A 58 -11.72 3.37 -12.66
C LYS A 58 -11.54 2.64 -11.34
N THR A 59 -11.05 1.41 -11.37
CA THR A 59 -10.94 0.56 -10.19
C THR A 59 -9.49 0.13 -9.97
N ILE A 60 -8.97 0.46 -8.80
CA ILE A 60 -7.68 -0.03 -8.31
C ILE A 60 -7.93 -1.03 -7.19
N VAL A 61 -7.19 -2.12 -7.16
CA VAL A 61 -7.14 -3.06 -6.05
C VAL A 61 -5.73 -3.11 -5.48
N PHE A 62 -5.62 -3.27 -4.16
CA PHE A 62 -4.32 -3.37 -3.48
C PHE A 62 -4.47 -4.16 -2.18
N SER A 63 -3.37 -4.73 -1.70
CA SER A 63 -3.31 -5.35 -0.37
C SER A 63 -3.25 -4.25 0.68
N SER A 64 -4.09 -4.32 1.71
CA SER A 64 -4.22 -3.31 2.76
C SER A 64 -4.53 -3.96 4.11
N THR A 65 -3.82 -3.57 5.16
CA THR A 65 -4.09 -4.07 6.52
C THR A 65 -5.27 -3.35 7.15
N ARG A 66 -6.25 -4.11 7.66
CA ARG A 66 -7.29 -3.64 8.57
C ARG A 66 -7.34 -4.52 9.82
N LYS A 67 -7.40 -3.91 11.01
CA LYS A 67 -7.58 -4.63 12.28
C LYS A 67 -6.58 -5.80 12.46
N GLY A 68 -5.34 -5.63 11.99
CA GLY A 68 -4.27 -6.63 12.12
C GLY A 68 -4.26 -7.75 11.07
N GLN A 69 -5.17 -7.73 10.10
CA GLN A 69 -5.21 -8.67 8.98
C GLN A 69 -5.05 -7.93 7.66
N THR A 70 -4.22 -8.44 6.76
CA THR A 70 -4.08 -7.90 5.41
C THR A 70 -5.10 -8.52 4.50
N ASP A 71 -5.92 -7.70 3.87
CA ASP A 71 -6.96 -8.11 2.93
C ASP A 71 -6.86 -7.26 1.65
N ILE A 72 -7.68 -7.56 0.65
CA ILE A 72 -7.71 -6.82 -0.59
C ILE A 72 -8.71 -5.66 -0.47
N ALA A 73 -8.18 -4.43 -0.57
CA ALA A 73 -8.96 -3.22 -0.74
C ALA A 73 -9.26 -2.97 -2.22
N ARG A 74 -10.44 -2.42 -2.49
CA ARG A 74 -10.85 -1.86 -3.78
C ARG A 74 -11.08 -0.37 -3.62
N TYR A 75 -10.43 0.41 -4.47
CA TYR A 75 -10.60 1.86 -4.56
C TYR A 75 -11.26 2.22 -5.89
N ASP A 76 -12.37 2.95 -5.81
CA ASP A 76 -13.08 3.50 -6.97
C ASP A 76 -12.67 4.95 -7.19
N ILE A 77 -11.99 5.21 -8.32
CA ILE A 77 -11.44 6.52 -8.68
C ILE A 77 -12.55 7.55 -8.90
N SER A 78 -13.73 7.12 -9.36
CA SER A 78 -14.83 8.04 -9.72
C SER A 78 -15.51 8.62 -8.49
N TYR A 79 -15.59 7.83 -7.42
CA TYR A 79 -16.30 8.21 -6.19
C TYR A 79 -15.37 8.56 -5.03
N ASP A 80 -14.05 8.34 -5.18
CA ASP A 80 -13.08 8.49 -4.09
C ASP A 80 -13.44 7.63 -2.87
N VAL A 81 -13.79 6.36 -3.13
CA VAL A 81 -14.27 5.42 -2.12
C VAL A 81 -13.38 4.18 -2.06
N LYS A 82 -12.91 3.86 -0.85
CA LYS A 82 -12.25 2.59 -0.52
C LYS A 82 -13.26 1.61 0.09
N SER A 83 -13.25 0.38 -0.39
CA SER A 83 -14.08 -0.75 0.07
C SER A 83 -13.22 -2.01 0.18
N TRP A 84 -13.75 -3.08 0.78
CA TRP A 84 -13.02 -4.33 0.97
C TRP A 84 -13.64 -5.44 0.14
N LEU A 85 -12.80 -6.22 -0.56
CA LEU A 85 -13.28 -7.25 -1.48
C LEU A 85 -13.48 -8.61 -0.82
N ASN A 86 -12.61 -8.99 0.12
CA ASN A 86 -12.65 -10.29 0.78
C ASN A 86 -12.87 -10.16 2.30
N PHE A 87 -13.32 -11.25 2.90
CA PHE A 87 -13.51 -11.44 4.35
C PHE A 87 -13.13 -12.89 4.69
N THR A 88 -11.88 -13.22 4.44
CA THR A 88 -11.30 -14.54 4.67
C THR A 88 -10.81 -14.67 6.12
N GLU A 89 -10.67 -15.89 6.62
CA GLU A 89 -10.06 -16.12 7.95
C GLU A 89 -8.56 -15.83 7.96
N GLY A 90 -7.90 -15.95 6.80
CA GLY A 90 -6.49 -15.65 6.58
C GLY A 90 -6.27 -14.36 5.80
N SER A 91 -5.06 -13.81 5.91
CA SER A 91 -4.66 -12.64 5.13
C SER A 91 -4.47 -12.96 3.65
N GLU A 92 -4.82 -12.00 2.79
CA GLU A 92 -4.64 -12.05 1.34
C GLU A 92 -3.67 -10.95 0.89
N TYR A 93 -2.72 -11.30 0.01
CA TYR A 93 -1.62 -10.40 -0.37
C TYR A 93 -1.47 -10.16 -1.88
N SER A 94 -2.24 -10.85 -2.73
CA SER A 94 -2.05 -10.83 -4.19
C SER A 94 -3.27 -10.28 -4.92
N PRO A 95 -3.41 -8.95 -5.08
CA PRO A 95 -4.54 -8.29 -5.73
C PRO A 95 -4.40 -8.27 -7.26
N LEU A 96 -3.95 -9.37 -7.87
CA LEU A 96 -3.73 -9.44 -9.31
C LEU A 96 -4.87 -10.21 -9.99
N LYS A 97 -5.49 -9.59 -11.00
CA LYS A 97 -6.47 -10.28 -11.85
C LYS A 97 -5.76 -11.41 -12.62
N ILE A 98 -6.17 -12.65 -12.35
CA ILE A 98 -5.70 -13.83 -13.09
C ILE A 98 -6.63 -14.02 -14.32
N PRO A 99 -6.09 -14.32 -15.52
CA PRO A 99 -6.87 -14.58 -16.74
C PRO A 99 -7.78 -15.81 -16.66
#